data_AF-A0AAD5JBW3-F1
#
_entry.id   AF-A0AAD5JBW3-F1
#
_cell.length_a   1.000
_cell.length_b   1.000
_cell.length_c   1.000
_cell.angle_alpha   90.00
_cell.angle_beta   90.00
_cell.angle_gamma   90.00
#
_symmetry.space_group_name_H-M   'P 1'
#
loop_
_entity.id
_entity.type
_entity.pdbx_description
1 polymer ?
#
loop_
_entity_poly.entity_id
_entity_poly.type
_entity_poly.pdbx_seq_one_letter_code
_entity_poly.pdbx_strand_id
1 'polypeptide(L)'
;MRLKSNVLVAILVLLLLSLVVIVVQGRNSTANVVHHQSVSNVVGSPWLKNVAVAKLSRLRLVGCRGRPWICRQREPPGTRMRCCRNQCVNVFGDRDNCGLCGFRCPFTRQCCRGLCTDTSRSRFNCGRCGNRCPPGIKCRYGMCGYAYPWPRPRPPRSPSPPQPSPMSTDEL
;
A
#
# COMPACT_ATOMS: atom_id res chain seq x y z
N MET A 1 -50.77 23.20 31.43
CA MET A 1 -50.91 21.99 30.58
C MET A 1 -49.94 21.96 29.39
N ARG A 2 -49.52 23.10 28.79
CA ARG A 2 -48.59 23.16 27.65
C ARG A 2 -47.15 22.74 27.94
N LEU A 3 -46.65 22.93 29.17
CA LEU A 3 -45.28 22.58 29.56
C LEU A 3 -45.03 21.06 29.54
N LYS A 4 -46.00 20.26 30.00
CA LYS A 4 -45.94 18.78 29.95
C LYS A 4 -46.00 18.25 28.51
N SER A 5 -46.76 18.91 27.63
CA SER A 5 -46.83 18.57 26.20
C SER A 5 -45.49 18.83 25.49
N ASN A 6 -44.87 19.98 25.73
CA ASN A 6 -43.56 20.31 25.14
C ASN A 6 -42.45 19.38 25.62
N VAL A 7 -42.51 18.94 26.90
CA VAL A 7 -41.59 17.94 27.45
C VAL A 7 -41.80 16.58 26.78
N LEU A 8 -43.06 16.16 26.55
CA LEU A 8 -43.37 14.91 25.87
C LEU A 8 -42.90 14.91 24.40
N VAL A 9 -43.11 16.03 23.70
CA VAL A 9 -42.62 16.23 22.33
C VAL A 9 -41.09 16.20 22.29
N ALA A 10 -40.41 16.84 23.24
CA ALA A 10 -38.95 16.81 23.32
C ALA A 10 -38.41 15.38 23.56
N ILE A 11 -39.04 14.60 24.43
CA ILE A 11 -38.66 13.20 24.68
C ILE A 11 -38.85 12.35 23.41
N LEU A 12 -39.98 12.51 22.71
CA LEU A 12 -40.22 11.79 21.46
C LEU A 12 -39.21 12.14 20.37
N VAL A 13 -38.84 13.42 20.23
CA VAL A 13 -37.81 13.87 19.28
C VAL A 13 -36.44 13.28 19.64
N LEU A 14 -36.07 13.27 20.93
CA LEU A 14 -34.80 12.66 21.36
C LEU A 14 -34.75 11.15 21.11
N LEU A 15 -35.84 10.44 21.35
CA LEU A 15 -35.95 9.00 21.06
C LEU A 15 -35.83 8.72 19.55
N LEU A 16 -36.53 9.51 18.71
CA LEU A 16 -36.43 9.36 17.26
C LEU A 16 -35.02 9.67 16.75
N LEU A 17 -34.36 10.72 17.24
CA LEU A 17 -32.98 11.03 16.88
C LEU A 17 -32.02 9.92 17.29
N SER A 18 -32.19 9.33 18.47
CA SER A 18 -31.37 8.19 18.91
C SER A 18 -31.54 6.95 18.01
N LEU A 19 -32.78 6.64 17.59
CA LEU A 19 -33.07 5.54 16.66
C LEU A 19 -32.43 5.78 15.29
N VAL A 20 -32.50 7.02 14.77
CA VAL A 20 -31.86 7.37 13.49
C VAL A 20 -30.34 7.22 13.57
N VAL A 21 -29.71 7.65 14.67
CA VAL A 21 -28.26 7.47 14.89
C VAL A 21 -27.88 5.98 14.90
N ILE A 22 -28.65 5.13 15.60
CA ILE A 22 -28.42 3.67 15.62
C ILE A 22 -28.51 3.06 14.21
N VAL A 23 -29.47 3.47 13.38
CA VAL A 23 -29.61 2.97 12.00
C VAL A 23 -28.47 3.45 11.10
N VAL A 24 -28.00 4.70 11.28
CA VAL A 24 -26.87 5.26 10.52
C VAL A 24 -25.55 4.61 10.92
N GLN A 25 -25.30 4.39 12.21
CA GLN A 25 -24.11 3.68 12.69
C GLN A 25 -24.15 2.17 12.41
N GLY A 26 -25.35 1.59 12.32
CA GLY A 26 -25.58 0.21 11.86
C GLY A 26 -25.25 0.00 10.38
N ARG A 27 -25.29 1.06 9.55
CA ARG A 27 -24.82 1.03 8.16
C ARG A 27 -23.33 1.29 8.00
N ASN A 28 -22.68 1.89 9.01
CA ASN A 28 -21.27 2.28 8.96
C ASN A 28 -20.35 1.43 9.85
N SER A 29 -20.85 0.35 10.43
CA SER A 29 -20.05 -0.58 11.24
C SER A 29 -19.81 -1.88 10.49
N THR A 30 -18.53 -2.13 10.19
CA THR A 30 -17.92 -3.34 9.62
C THR A 30 -17.92 -3.48 8.09
N ALA A 31 -17.06 -2.69 7.44
CA ALA A 31 -16.18 -3.32 6.46
C ALA A 31 -15.45 -4.45 7.21
N ASN A 32 -15.69 -5.69 6.82
CA ASN A 32 -15.06 -6.88 7.40
C ASN A 32 -13.54 -6.81 7.25
N VAL A 33 -12.85 -6.21 8.22
CA VAL A 33 -11.46 -6.53 8.51
C VAL A 33 -11.48 -7.88 9.21
N VAL A 34 -11.08 -8.92 8.48
CA VAL A 34 -10.94 -10.28 9.01
C VAL A 34 -9.89 -10.25 10.13
N HIS A 35 -10.37 -10.12 11.37
CA HIS A 35 -9.59 -10.47 12.54
C HIS A 35 -9.45 -11.99 12.56
N HIS A 36 -8.24 -12.48 12.29
CA HIS A 36 -7.87 -13.86 12.55
C HIS A 36 -7.89 -14.08 14.07
N GLN A 37 -9.00 -14.63 14.58
CA GLN A 37 -8.99 -15.28 15.88
C GLN A 37 -8.10 -16.53 15.78
N SER A 38 -7.10 -16.59 16.64
CA SER A 38 -6.28 -17.77 16.89
C SER A 38 -7.19 -18.87 17.43
N VAL A 39 -7.51 -19.85 16.59
CA VAL A 39 -8.15 -21.09 17.03
C VAL A 39 -7.09 -21.95 17.73
N SER A 40 -6.82 -21.63 19.00
CA SER A 40 -5.93 -22.41 19.87
C SER A 40 -6.67 -23.46 20.70
N ASN A 41 -7.97 -23.69 20.51
CA ASN A 41 -8.77 -24.53 21.41
C ASN A 41 -9.65 -25.57 20.68
N VAL A 42 -9.08 -26.48 19.88
CA VAL A 42 -9.88 -27.57 19.25
C VAL A 42 -9.32 -28.98 19.46
N VAL A 43 -8.22 -29.20 20.18
CA VAL A 43 -7.68 -30.57 20.33
C VAL A 43 -7.58 -30.97 21.80
N GLY A 44 -8.71 -31.40 22.36
CA GLY A 44 -8.86 -31.89 23.74
C GLY A 44 -9.43 -33.30 23.84
N SER A 45 -9.11 -34.22 22.92
CA SER A 45 -9.62 -35.61 22.98
C SER A 45 -8.56 -36.63 22.55
N PRO A 46 -8.11 -37.53 23.46
CA PRO A 46 -7.02 -38.48 23.20
C PRO A 46 -7.23 -39.53 22.10
N TRP A 47 -8.46 -39.72 21.60
CA TRP A 47 -8.84 -40.82 20.71
C TRP A 47 -8.79 -40.49 19.20
N LEU A 48 -8.52 -39.24 18.82
CA LEU A 48 -8.57 -38.79 17.41
C LEU A 48 -7.21 -38.73 16.70
N LYS A 49 -6.15 -39.30 17.29
CA LYS A 49 -4.76 -39.09 16.83
C LYS A 49 -4.48 -39.65 15.42
N ASN A 50 -5.22 -40.67 14.95
CA ASN A 50 -4.88 -41.35 13.70
C ASN A 50 -5.84 -41.09 12.51
N VAL A 51 -7.08 -40.67 12.75
CA VAL A 51 -8.04 -40.34 11.67
C VAL A 51 -7.98 -38.86 11.30
N ALA A 52 -7.57 -38.00 12.24
CA ALA A 52 -7.52 -36.56 12.02
C ALA A 52 -6.42 -36.16 11.01
N VAL A 53 -5.26 -36.84 10.97
CA VAL A 53 -4.14 -36.45 10.10
C VAL A 53 -4.49 -36.56 8.60
N ALA A 54 -5.30 -37.55 8.21
CA ALA A 54 -5.73 -37.75 6.82
C ALA A 54 -6.91 -36.85 6.40
N LYS A 55 -7.70 -36.32 7.35
CA LYS A 55 -8.84 -35.41 7.09
C LYS A 55 -8.46 -33.93 7.26
N LEU A 56 -7.49 -33.62 8.13
CA LEU A 56 -6.87 -32.28 8.32
C LEU A 56 -5.95 -31.89 7.16
N SER A 57 -5.44 -32.84 6.37
CA SER A 57 -4.73 -32.53 5.13
C SER A 57 -5.62 -31.84 4.08
N ARG A 58 -6.96 -31.96 4.23
CA ARG A 58 -7.97 -31.21 3.45
C ARG A 58 -8.50 -29.96 4.14
N LEU A 59 -8.15 -29.70 5.40
CA LEU A 59 -8.30 -28.35 5.94
C LEU A 59 -7.25 -27.51 5.20
N ARG A 60 -7.73 -26.74 4.21
CA ARG A 60 -6.92 -25.78 3.45
C ARG A 60 -5.94 -25.16 4.43
N LEU A 61 -4.64 -25.30 4.21
CA LEU A 61 -3.65 -24.48 4.90
C LEU A 61 -4.03 -23.03 4.58
N VAL A 62 -4.81 -22.40 5.48
CA VAL A 62 -5.25 -21.01 5.33
C VAL A 62 -4.02 -20.17 5.64
N GLY A 63 -3.28 -19.84 4.59
CA GLY A 63 -2.07 -19.06 4.66
C GLY A 63 -0.91 -19.68 3.91
N CYS A 64 0.26 -19.13 4.15
CA CYS A 64 1.48 -19.43 3.40
C CYS A 64 2.56 -20.14 4.24
N ARG A 65 2.29 -20.44 5.53
CA ARG A 65 3.20 -21.17 6.43
C ARG A 65 3.37 -22.60 5.92
N GLY A 66 4.57 -22.92 5.45
CA GLY A 66 4.89 -24.20 4.78
C GLY A 66 4.68 -24.19 3.26
N ARG A 67 4.05 -23.15 2.69
CA ARG A 67 3.89 -22.97 1.23
C ARG A 67 4.16 -21.52 0.78
N PRO A 68 5.37 -20.97 0.96
CA PRO A 68 5.62 -19.55 0.70
C PRO A 68 5.39 -19.11 -0.76
N TRP A 69 5.49 -20.06 -1.71
CA TRP A 69 5.30 -19.81 -3.14
C TRP A 69 3.88 -19.37 -3.49
N ILE A 70 2.87 -19.68 -2.68
CA ILE A 70 1.47 -19.30 -2.95
C ILE A 70 1.29 -17.78 -3.01
N CYS A 71 2.10 -17.02 -2.26
CA CYS A 71 2.06 -15.56 -2.28
C CYS A 71 2.49 -15.00 -3.64
N ARG A 72 3.36 -15.72 -4.38
CA ARG A 72 3.89 -15.29 -5.68
C ARG A 72 2.99 -15.66 -6.86
N GLN A 73 2.02 -16.55 -6.67
CA GLN A 73 1.18 -17.05 -7.77
C GLN A 73 0.10 -16.07 -8.25
N ARG A 74 -0.23 -15.05 -7.45
CA ARG A 74 -1.29 -14.07 -7.75
C ARG A 74 -0.80 -12.64 -7.58
N GLU A 75 0.43 -12.34 -7.97
CA GLU A 75 1.01 -11.00 -7.81
C GLU A 75 0.31 -9.99 -8.73
N PRO A 76 -0.30 -8.92 -8.18
CA PRO A 76 -0.65 -7.75 -8.97
C PRO A 76 0.61 -7.14 -9.61
N PRO A 77 0.50 -6.53 -10.80
CA PRO A 77 1.64 -5.92 -11.48
C PRO A 77 2.34 -4.88 -10.59
N GLY A 78 3.67 -4.94 -10.54
CA GLY A 78 4.50 -3.98 -9.78
C GLY A 78 4.57 -4.22 -8.27
N THR A 79 4.04 -5.34 -7.79
CA THR A 79 4.11 -5.72 -6.37
C THR A 79 4.95 -6.99 -6.18
N ARG A 80 5.40 -7.22 -4.94
CA ARG A 80 6.12 -8.45 -4.59
C ARG A 80 5.59 -8.98 -3.28
N MET A 81 4.97 -10.15 -3.29
CA MET A 81 4.39 -10.73 -2.10
C MET A 81 5.36 -11.72 -1.45
N ARG A 82 5.50 -11.63 -0.13
CA ARG A 82 6.21 -12.63 0.66
C ARG A 82 5.34 -13.16 1.78
N CYS A 83 5.61 -14.41 2.14
CA CYS A 83 5.02 -15.00 3.32
C CYS A 83 5.68 -14.44 4.58
N CYS A 84 4.91 -13.72 5.39
CA CYS A 84 5.32 -13.21 6.69
C CYS A 84 4.29 -13.66 7.72
N ARG A 85 4.71 -14.40 8.75
CA ARG A 85 3.85 -14.89 9.85
C ARG A 85 2.55 -15.59 9.38
N ASN A 86 2.62 -16.43 8.34
CA ASN A 86 1.47 -17.12 7.70
C ASN A 86 0.58 -16.24 6.80
N GLN A 87 0.94 -14.99 6.56
CA GLN A 87 0.19 -14.08 5.68
C GLN A 87 1.04 -13.62 4.51
N CYS A 88 0.42 -13.42 3.34
CA CYS A 88 1.09 -12.81 2.18
C CYS A 88 1.05 -11.30 2.33
N VAL A 89 2.22 -10.65 2.40
CA VAL A 89 2.35 -9.20 2.54
C VAL A 89 3.18 -8.61 1.40
N ASN A 90 2.91 -7.36 1.04
CA ASN A 90 3.57 -6.66 -0.05
C ASN A 90 4.90 -6.06 0.39
N VAL A 91 6.00 -6.73 0.13
CA VAL A 91 7.32 -6.23 0.52
C VAL A 91 7.82 -5.07 -0.35
N PHE A 92 7.10 -4.67 -1.41
CA PHE A 92 7.51 -3.60 -2.31
C PHE A 92 6.89 -2.23 -2.00
N GLY A 93 5.74 -2.20 -1.34
CA GLY A 93 5.00 -0.97 -1.05
C GLY A 93 4.49 -0.86 0.38
N ASP A 94 4.50 -1.95 1.16
CA ASP A 94 4.11 -1.90 2.57
C ASP A 94 5.20 -1.21 3.38
N ARG A 95 4.82 -0.16 4.10
CA ARG A 95 5.70 0.60 4.98
C ARG A 95 6.25 -0.25 6.12
N ASP A 96 5.49 -1.23 6.61
CA ASP A 96 5.83 -2.05 7.78
C ASP A 96 6.54 -3.37 7.41
N ASN A 97 6.62 -3.69 6.12
CA ASN A 97 7.25 -4.90 5.60
C ASN A 97 8.19 -4.61 4.43
N CYS A 98 8.87 -3.46 4.44
CA CYS A 98 9.60 -2.97 3.28
C CYS A 98 10.87 -3.80 3.00
N GLY A 99 10.89 -4.52 1.87
CA GLY A 99 11.96 -5.45 1.47
C GLY A 99 11.96 -6.76 2.27
N LEU A 100 11.69 -6.69 3.57
CA LEU A 100 11.75 -7.78 4.54
C LEU A 100 10.54 -7.72 5.49
N CYS A 101 10.12 -8.90 5.97
CA CYS A 101 9.03 -9.01 6.93
C CYS A 101 9.33 -8.21 8.21
N GLY A 102 8.39 -7.37 8.65
CA GLY A 102 8.51 -6.56 9.86
C GLY A 102 9.51 -5.41 9.78
N PHE A 103 10.11 -5.17 8.61
CA PHE A 103 11.00 -4.04 8.42
C PHE A 103 10.19 -2.77 8.14
N ARG A 104 9.97 -1.98 9.19
CA ARG A 104 9.28 -0.69 9.10
C ARG A 104 10.22 0.42 8.64
N CYS A 105 9.80 1.18 7.62
CA CYS A 105 10.58 2.33 7.19
C CYS A 105 10.69 3.40 8.29
N PRO A 106 11.90 3.94 8.53
CA PRO A 106 12.12 4.94 9.56
C PRO A 106 11.52 6.29 9.16
N PHE A 107 11.13 7.08 10.16
CA PHE A 107 10.56 8.43 10.00
C PHE A 107 9.33 8.44 9.06
N THR A 108 9.28 9.41 8.14
CA THR A 108 8.26 9.62 7.12
C THR A 108 8.62 9.01 5.76
N ARG A 109 9.60 8.11 5.70
CA ARG A 109 10.00 7.47 4.44
C ARG A 109 8.93 6.49 3.95
N GLN A 110 8.80 6.40 2.63
CA GLN A 110 7.88 5.49 1.97
C GLN A 110 8.63 4.25 1.47
N CYS A 111 7.97 3.09 1.49
CA CYS A 111 8.52 1.90 0.86
C CYS A 111 8.33 1.98 -0.66
N CYS A 112 9.44 2.13 -1.39
CA CYS A 112 9.44 2.14 -2.84
C CYS A 112 10.26 0.98 -3.38
N ARG A 113 9.58 0.00 -4.00
CA ARG A 113 10.21 -1.21 -4.57
C ARG A 113 11.07 -1.97 -3.55
N GLY A 114 10.62 -2.01 -2.30
CA GLY A 114 11.30 -2.69 -1.21
C GLY A 114 12.43 -1.91 -0.56
N LEU A 115 12.58 -0.62 -0.90
CA LEU A 115 13.55 0.27 -0.27
C LEU A 115 12.86 1.48 0.38
N CYS A 116 13.21 1.75 1.63
CA CYS A 116 12.74 2.92 2.35
C CYS A 116 13.35 4.20 1.76
N THR A 117 12.53 4.92 1.00
CA THR A 117 12.92 6.08 0.23
C THR A 117 12.31 7.34 0.82
N ASP A 118 13.12 8.38 0.93
CA ASP A 118 12.64 9.71 1.29
C ASP A 118 12.07 10.40 0.05
N THR A 119 10.75 10.34 -0.11
CA THR A 119 10.04 10.95 -1.25
C THR A 119 10.05 12.47 -1.23
N SER A 120 10.46 13.10 -0.11
CA SER A 120 10.54 14.56 -0.04
C SER A 120 11.78 15.13 -0.76
N ARG A 121 12.80 14.29 -0.95
CA ARG A 121 14.13 14.66 -1.49
C ARG A 121 14.58 13.80 -2.65
N SER A 122 14.02 12.60 -2.80
CA SER A 122 14.40 11.68 -3.87
C SER A 122 14.00 12.22 -5.24
N ARG A 123 14.98 12.47 -6.10
CA ARG A 123 14.75 12.88 -7.49
C ARG A 123 13.99 11.83 -8.32
N PHE A 124 14.07 10.55 -7.94
CA PHE A 124 13.47 9.44 -8.65
C PHE A 124 12.13 8.98 -8.05
N ASN A 125 11.76 9.50 -6.88
CA ASN A 125 10.55 9.14 -6.15
C ASN A 125 9.92 10.38 -5.50
N CYS A 126 9.89 11.50 -6.21
CA CYS A 126 9.50 12.78 -5.63
C CYS A 126 8.00 12.82 -5.34
N GLY A 127 7.62 12.98 -4.08
CA GLY A 127 6.23 12.97 -3.60
C GLY A 127 5.58 11.58 -3.58
N ARG A 128 5.92 10.69 -4.53
CA ARG A 128 5.47 9.29 -4.61
C ARG A 128 6.52 8.41 -5.29
N CYS A 129 6.45 7.11 -5.04
CA CYS A 129 7.31 6.12 -5.68
C CYS A 129 7.23 6.19 -7.21
N GLY A 130 8.38 6.10 -7.87
CA GLY A 130 8.51 6.13 -9.33
C GLY A 130 8.35 7.52 -9.98
N ASN A 131 8.02 8.56 -9.22
CA ASN A 131 7.91 9.91 -9.78
C ASN A 131 9.29 10.56 -9.96
N ARG A 132 9.78 10.57 -11.19
CA ARG A 132 11.09 11.14 -11.53
C ARG A 132 10.95 12.60 -11.93
N CYS A 133 11.69 13.49 -11.27
CA CYS A 133 11.78 14.89 -11.70
C CYS A 133 12.58 15.01 -13.01
N PRO A 134 12.28 16.00 -13.88
CA PRO A 134 13.01 16.21 -15.12
C PRO A 134 14.53 16.40 -14.93
N PRO A 135 15.33 16.24 -16.00
CA PRO A 135 16.74 16.61 -16.01
C PRO A 135 17.01 17.99 -15.38
N GLY A 136 17.94 18.06 -14.43
CA GLY A 136 18.30 19.32 -13.75
C GLY A 136 17.32 19.81 -12.67
N ILE A 137 16.15 19.18 -12.50
CA ILE A 137 15.16 19.59 -11.51
C ILE A 137 15.36 18.83 -10.19
N LYS A 138 15.47 19.58 -9.09
CA LYS A 138 15.55 19.02 -7.73
C LYS A 138 14.16 18.70 -7.19
N CYS A 139 14.08 17.66 -6.36
CA CYS A 139 12.92 17.38 -5.52
C CYS A 139 13.11 18.10 -4.18
N ARG A 140 12.13 18.92 -3.80
CA ARG A 140 12.06 19.55 -2.47
C ARG A 140 10.64 19.43 -1.94
N TYR A 141 10.50 19.03 -0.68
CA TYR A 141 9.21 18.86 -0.02
C TYR A 141 8.21 17.99 -0.81
N GLY A 142 8.72 17.02 -1.58
CA GLY A 142 7.90 16.13 -2.40
C GLY A 142 7.43 16.72 -3.73
N MET A 143 7.96 17.88 -4.13
CA MET A 143 7.60 18.56 -5.37
C MET A 143 8.83 18.80 -6.25
N CYS A 144 8.68 18.50 -7.55
CA CYS A 144 9.71 18.77 -8.53
C CYS A 144 9.77 20.26 -8.83
N GLY A 145 10.93 20.89 -8.57
CA GLY A 145 11.11 22.31 -8.88
C GLY A 145 10.40 23.24 -7.89
N TYR A 146 10.15 22.79 -6.66
CA TYR A 146 9.66 23.65 -5.57
C TYR A 146 10.53 24.91 -5.48
N ALA A 147 9.89 26.08 -5.64
CA ALA A 147 10.49 27.42 -5.71
C ALA A 147 11.29 27.79 -6.97
N TYR A 148 11.21 27.02 -8.05
CA TYR A 148 11.74 27.46 -9.36
C TYR A 148 10.61 28.05 -10.21
N PRO A 149 10.82 29.21 -10.86
CA PRO A 149 9.89 29.70 -11.87
C PRO A 149 9.86 28.70 -13.03
N TRP A 150 8.69 28.11 -13.25
CA TRP A 150 8.37 27.39 -14.48
C TRP A 150 7.73 28.38 -15.44
N PRO A 151 8.17 28.48 -16.71
CA PRO A 151 9.12 27.62 -17.40
C PRO A 151 10.57 28.11 -17.28
N ARG A 152 11.52 27.18 -17.13
CA ARG A 152 12.95 27.53 -17.33
C ARG A 152 13.16 27.88 -18.81
N PRO A 153 13.98 28.89 -19.12
CA PRO A 153 14.48 29.09 -20.48
C PRO A 153 15.08 27.78 -20.98
N ARG A 154 14.75 27.37 -22.21
CA ARG A 154 15.46 26.28 -22.86
C ARG A 154 16.94 26.67 -22.91
N PRO A 155 17.87 25.86 -22.37
CA PRO A 155 19.29 26.12 -22.59
C PRO A 155 19.57 26.17 -24.09
N PRO A 156 20.50 27.02 -24.56
CA PRO A 156 20.89 27.04 -25.97
C PRO A 156 21.30 25.64 -26.42
N ARG A 157 20.89 25.25 -27.64
CA ARG A 157 21.35 23.99 -28.23
C ARG A 157 22.86 24.03 -28.31
N SER A 158 23.52 22.98 -27.81
CA SER A 158 24.95 22.77 -28.05
C SER A 158 25.21 22.71 -29.55
N PRO A 159 26.30 23.33 -30.06
CA PRO A 159 26.65 23.24 -31.46
C PRO A 159 26.78 21.77 -31.87
N SER A 160 26.21 21.42 -33.02
CA SER A 160 26.39 20.11 -33.62
C SER A 160 27.88 19.91 -33.95
N PRO A 161 28.45 18.71 -33.72
CA PRO A 161 29.80 18.42 -34.17
C PRO A 161 29.91 18.63 -35.69
N PRO A 162 31.06 19.11 -36.20
CA PRO A 162 31.27 19.24 -37.64
C PRO A 162 31.04 17.89 -38.31
N GLN A 163 30.24 17.87 -39.39
CA GLN A 163 30.09 16.66 -40.18
C GLN A 163 31.41 16.37 -40.91
N PRO A 164 31.82 15.09 -41.02
CA PRO A 164 32.95 14.73 -41.87
C PRO A 164 32.66 15.14 -43.32
N SER A 165 33.64 15.74 -43.97
CA SER A 165 33.58 16.08 -45.39
C SER A 165 33.24 14.84 -46.22
N PRO A 166 32.37 14.93 -47.24
CA PRO A 166 32.17 13.82 -48.16
C PRO A 166 33.51 13.47 -48.81
N MET A 167 33.86 12.18 -48.80
CA MET A 167 35.02 11.64 -49.50
C MET A 167 34.75 11.83 -51.00
N SER A 168 35.56 12.66 -51.68
CA SER A 168 35.47 12.85 -53.13
C SER A 168 35.81 11.54 -53.83
N THR A 169 34.96 11.10 -54.74
CA THR A 169 35.15 9.88 -55.56
C THR A 169 36.14 10.07 -56.72
N ASP A 170 37.01 11.08 -56.65
CA ASP A 170 38.00 11.37 -57.70
C ASP A 170 39.37 10.68 -57.47
N GLU A 171 39.46 9.75 -56.51
CA GLU A 171 40.58 8.79 -56.39
C GLU A 171 40.14 7.37 -56.77
N LEU A 172 39.84 7.16 -58.06
CA LEU A 172 39.96 5.84 -58.71
C LEU A 172 40.56 5.99 -60.11
#